data_AF-A0AA96XC44-F1
#
_entry.id   AF-A0AA96XC44-F1
#
_cell.length_a   1.000
_cell.length_b   1.000
_cell.length_c   1.000
_cell.angle_alpha   90.00
_cell.angle_beta   90.00
_cell.angle_gamma   90.00
#
_symmetry.space_group_name_H-M   'P 1'
#
loop_
_entity.id
_entity.type
_entity.pdbx_description
1 polymer ?
#
loop_
_entity_poly.entity_id
_entity_poly.type
_entity_poly.pdbx_seq_one_letter_code
_entity_poly.pdbx_strand_id
1 'polypeptide(L)'
;MRKKVRPPTYDALKKGRTHGFGLLLDAVLNEPQKVRDIISENPEVLYETCWVGENVLHWLAVENKHEEIRLLRSLGSPIPVYALVEAVEHGHTETIIALLELGAEVIPSDITRALENTYFSHSKKKKSLIRRYFRQFGHEV
;
A
#
# COMPACT_ATOMS: atom_id res chain seq x y z
N MET A 1 5.33 -20.44 -21.46
CA MET A 1 5.86 -19.07 -21.29
C MET A 1 5.04 -18.36 -20.22
N ARG A 2 5.60 -18.08 -19.03
CA ARG A 2 4.92 -17.21 -18.04
C ARG A 2 4.85 -15.82 -18.66
N LYS A 3 3.63 -15.34 -18.97
CA LYS A 3 3.41 -13.92 -19.31
C LYS A 3 4.05 -13.13 -18.17
N LYS A 4 5.03 -12.27 -18.49
CA LYS A 4 5.47 -11.23 -17.55
C LYS A 4 4.26 -10.33 -17.36
N VAL A 5 3.47 -10.60 -16.31
CA VAL A 5 2.40 -9.72 -15.88
C VAL A 5 3.10 -8.43 -15.47
N ARG A 6 3.01 -7.40 -16.30
CA ARG A 6 3.34 -6.06 -15.86
C ARG A 6 2.38 -5.78 -14.70
N PRO A 7 2.87 -5.37 -13.52
CA PRO A 7 1.96 -4.99 -12.45
C PRO A 7 0.99 -3.94 -13.01
N PRO A 8 -0.29 -4.05 -12.69
CA PRO A 8 -1.30 -3.10 -13.15
C PRO A 8 -0.91 -1.67 -12.75
N THR A 9 -1.28 -0.72 -13.59
CA THR A 9 -1.16 0.71 -13.30
C THR A 9 -2.02 1.09 -12.10
N TYR A 10 -1.65 2.18 -11.41
CA TYR A 10 -2.31 2.68 -10.20
C TYR A 10 -3.84 2.91 -10.36
N ASP A 11 -4.30 3.21 -11.57
CA ASP A 11 -5.72 3.42 -11.90
C ASP A 11 -6.51 2.12 -12.19
N ALA A 12 -5.91 0.94 -11.98
CA ALA A 12 -6.53 -0.34 -12.31
C ALA A 12 -7.61 -0.78 -11.30
N LEU A 13 -7.84 -0.01 -10.23
CA LEU A 13 -8.82 -0.35 -9.20
C LEU A 13 -10.26 -0.23 -9.70
N LYS A 14 -11.11 -1.12 -9.20
CA LYS A 14 -12.55 -1.05 -9.45
C LYS A 14 -13.14 0.19 -8.78
N LYS A 15 -14.22 0.72 -9.35
CA LYS A 15 -14.92 1.87 -8.79
C LYS A 15 -16.02 1.41 -7.84
N GLY A 16 -16.04 1.98 -6.64
CA GLY A 16 -17.09 1.75 -5.64
C GLY A 16 -16.88 0.49 -4.81
N ARG A 17 -17.81 0.25 -3.87
CA ARG A 17 -17.71 -0.91 -2.98
C ARG A 17 -17.98 -2.21 -3.72
N THR A 18 -17.17 -3.21 -3.41
CA THR A 18 -17.44 -4.58 -3.81
C THR A 18 -17.30 -5.55 -2.63
N HIS A 19 -17.92 -6.72 -2.75
CA HIS A 19 -17.85 -7.74 -1.71
C HIS A 19 -16.44 -8.34 -1.56
N GLY A 20 -15.69 -8.40 -2.67
CA GLY A 20 -14.36 -8.99 -2.71
C GLY A 20 -13.33 -8.27 -1.84
N PHE A 21 -13.47 -6.96 -1.60
CA PHE A 21 -12.60 -6.23 -0.68
C PHE A 21 -12.65 -6.83 0.73
N GLY A 22 -13.86 -7.00 1.29
CA GLY A 22 -14.03 -7.51 2.65
C GLY A 22 -13.57 -8.97 2.76
N LEU A 23 -13.91 -9.78 1.76
CA LEU A 23 -13.48 -11.19 1.70
C LEU A 23 -11.96 -11.31 1.72
N LEU A 24 -11.25 -10.51 0.91
CA LEU A 24 -9.78 -10.55 0.86
C LEU A 24 -9.17 -9.98 2.15
N LEU A 25 -9.70 -8.88 2.68
CA LEU A 25 -9.21 -8.27 3.92
C LEU A 25 -9.34 -9.25 5.10
N ASP A 26 -10.50 -9.88 5.27
CA ASP A 26 -10.74 -10.85 6.35
C ASP A 26 -9.78 -12.05 6.25
N ALA A 27 -9.57 -12.57 5.03
CA ALA A 27 -8.64 -13.66 4.80
C ALA A 27 -7.20 -13.25 5.12
N VAL A 28 -6.76 -12.05 4.72
CA VAL A 28 -5.41 -11.57 5.01
C VAL A 28 -5.17 -11.43 6.52
N LEU A 29 -6.14 -10.89 7.26
CA LEU A 29 -5.98 -10.63 8.69
C LEU A 29 -6.17 -11.88 9.57
N ASN A 30 -7.07 -12.78 9.19
CA ASN A 30 -7.50 -13.88 10.07
C ASN A 30 -7.16 -15.26 9.54
N GLU A 31 -7.02 -15.43 8.22
CA GLU A 31 -6.84 -16.73 7.57
C GLU A 31 -5.81 -16.68 6.41
N PRO A 32 -4.56 -16.24 6.66
CA PRO A 32 -3.58 -15.95 5.60
C PRO A 32 -3.27 -17.16 4.70
N GLN A 33 -3.45 -18.38 5.21
CA GLN A 33 -3.33 -19.62 4.44
C GLN A 33 -4.33 -19.71 3.27
N LYS A 34 -5.51 -19.06 3.37
CA LYS A 34 -6.55 -19.06 2.33
C LYS A 34 -6.32 -18.03 1.24
N VAL A 35 -5.47 -17.02 1.48
CA VAL A 35 -5.29 -15.87 0.58
C VAL A 35 -4.89 -16.31 -0.83
N ARG A 36 -3.99 -17.30 -0.94
CA ARG A 36 -3.54 -17.80 -2.25
C ARG A 36 -4.64 -18.54 -3.01
N ASP A 37 -5.47 -19.30 -2.32
CA ASP A 37 -6.57 -20.06 -2.93
C ASP A 37 -7.66 -19.09 -3.42
N ILE A 38 -8.05 -18.13 -2.57
CA ILE A 38 -8.99 -17.05 -2.91
C ILE A 38 -8.55 -16.30 -4.17
N ILE A 39 -7.27 -15.90 -4.24
CA ILE A 39 -6.73 -15.17 -5.40
C ILE A 39 -6.60 -16.09 -6.62
N SER A 40 -6.34 -17.39 -6.43
CA SER A 40 -6.25 -18.34 -7.55
C SER A 40 -7.63 -18.60 -8.17
N GLU A 41 -8.68 -18.64 -7.37
CA GLU A 41 -10.07 -18.77 -7.82
C GLU A 41 -10.59 -17.49 -8.45
N ASN A 42 -10.23 -16.32 -7.89
CA ASN A 42 -10.66 -15.02 -8.38
C ASN A 42 -9.54 -13.98 -8.29
N PRO A 43 -8.65 -13.88 -9.31
CA PRO A 43 -7.55 -12.91 -9.31
C PRO A 43 -8.00 -11.45 -9.27
N GLU A 44 -9.21 -11.16 -9.76
CA GLU A 44 -9.80 -9.82 -9.77
C GLU A 44 -10.05 -9.27 -8.36
N VAL A 45 -10.06 -10.13 -7.33
CA VAL A 45 -10.22 -9.73 -5.94
C VAL A 45 -9.15 -8.75 -5.47
N LEU A 46 -7.96 -8.78 -6.08
CA LEU A 46 -6.83 -7.89 -5.77
C LEU A 46 -7.08 -6.42 -6.14
N TYR A 47 -8.09 -6.16 -6.97
CA TYR A 47 -8.44 -4.84 -7.52
C TYR A 47 -9.72 -4.28 -6.91
N GLU A 48 -10.34 -5.04 -6.02
CA GLU A 48 -11.57 -4.68 -5.33
C GLU A 48 -11.31 -3.59 -4.30
N THR A 49 -12.28 -2.68 -4.15
CA THR A 49 -12.11 -1.50 -3.30
C THR A 49 -13.20 -1.38 -2.23
N CYS A 50 -12.85 -0.69 -1.14
CA CYS A 50 -13.81 -0.24 -0.15
C CYS A 50 -14.59 0.99 -0.64
N TRP A 51 -15.39 1.59 0.24
CA TRP A 51 -16.23 2.76 -0.08
C TRP A 51 -15.48 3.99 -0.57
N VAL A 52 -14.23 4.16 -0.12
CA VAL A 52 -13.40 5.33 -0.46
C VAL A 52 -12.44 5.06 -1.62
N GLY A 53 -12.55 3.88 -2.26
CA GLY A 53 -11.75 3.54 -3.45
C GLY A 53 -10.39 2.90 -3.14
N GLU A 54 -10.14 2.54 -1.88
CA GLU A 54 -8.91 1.87 -1.46
C GLU A 54 -9.01 0.37 -1.65
N ASN A 55 -7.95 -0.26 -2.16
CA ASN A 55 -7.84 -1.72 -2.14
C ASN A 55 -7.30 -2.20 -0.79
N VAL A 56 -7.30 -3.52 -0.59
CA VAL A 56 -6.85 -4.12 0.68
C VAL A 56 -5.41 -3.72 1.02
N LEU A 57 -4.52 -3.63 0.02
CA LEU A 57 -3.13 -3.22 0.24
C LEU A 57 -3.02 -1.80 0.80
N HIS A 58 -3.80 -0.86 0.28
CA HIS A 58 -3.85 0.51 0.81
C HIS A 58 -4.33 0.50 2.27
N TRP A 59 -5.41 -0.20 2.58
CA TRP A 59 -5.90 -0.28 3.96
C TRP A 59 -4.83 -0.82 4.93
N LEU A 60 -4.10 -1.85 4.51
CA LEU A 60 -2.97 -2.40 5.28
C LEU A 60 -1.84 -1.39 5.48
N ALA A 61 -1.64 -0.45 4.55
CA ALA A 61 -0.64 0.60 4.69
C ALA A 61 -1.00 1.60 5.80
N VAL A 62 -2.29 1.96 5.91
CA VAL A 62 -2.82 2.79 7.00
C VAL A 62 -2.67 2.11 8.36
N GLU A 63 -2.70 0.78 8.39
CA GLU A 63 -2.68 -0.03 9.62
C GLU A 63 -1.29 -0.61 9.96
N ASN A 64 -0.25 -0.15 9.26
CA ASN A 64 1.15 -0.55 9.41
C ASN A 64 1.45 -2.06 9.20
N LYS A 65 0.68 -2.73 8.33
CA LYS A 65 0.72 -4.18 8.09
C LYS A 65 1.66 -4.56 6.94
N HIS A 66 2.95 -4.28 7.13
CA HIS A 66 3.98 -4.37 6.07
C HIS A 66 4.22 -5.79 5.53
N GLU A 67 4.10 -6.84 6.36
CA GLU A 67 4.25 -8.22 5.89
C GLU A 67 3.08 -8.66 4.98
N GLU A 68 1.87 -8.25 5.35
CA GLU A 68 0.66 -8.48 4.57
C GLU A 68 0.68 -7.71 3.25
N ILE A 69 1.22 -6.48 3.24
CA ILE A 69 1.48 -5.70 2.02
C ILE A 69 2.45 -6.46 1.10
N ARG A 70 3.55 -7.00 1.63
CA ARG A 70 4.50 -7.81 0.86
C ARG A 70 3.84 -9.05 0.28
N LEU A 71 3.01 -9.75 1.07
CA LEU A 71 2.22 -10.89 0.60
C LEU A 71 1.32 -10.50 -0.58
N LEU A 72 0.45 -9.50 -0.42
CA LEU A 72 -0.47 -9.10 -1.48
C LEU A 72 0.25 -8.60 -2.73
N ARG A 73 1.34 -7.85 -2.56
CA ARG A 73 2.17 -7.41 -3.68
C ARG A 73 2.82 -8.58 -4.42
N SER A 74 3.30 -9.59 -3.71
CA SER A 74 3.86 -10.81 -4.32
C SER A 74 2.84 -11.58 -5.17
N LEU A 75 1.56 -11.41 -4.87
CA LEU A 75 0.43 -12.02 -5.59
C LEU A 75 -0.12 -11.12 -6.72
N GLY A 76 0.46 -9.94 -6.91
CA GLY A 76 0.13 -9.03 -8.02
C GLY A 76 -0.81 -7.88 -7.65
N SER A 77 -1.08 -7.65 -6.37
CA SER A 77 -1.88 -6.49 -5.96
C SER A 77 -1.21 -5.17 -6.41
N PRO A 78 -1.96 -4.22 -7.00
CA PRO A 78 -1.45 -2.89 -7.27
C PRO A 78 -1.24 -2.15 -5.94
N ILE A 79 -0.21 -1.30 -5.91
CA ILE A 79 0.06 -0.41 -4.77
C ILE A 79 -0.53 0.95 -5.14
N PRO A 80 -1.59 1.45 -4.49
CA PRO A 80 -2.11 2.78 -4.81
C PRO A 80 -1.13 3.89 -4.39
N VAL A 81 -1.11 5.00 -5.13
CA VAL A 81 -0.22 6.16 -4.83
C VAL A 81 -0.42 6.64 -3.38
N TYR A 82 -1.68 6.76 -2.96
CA TYR A 82 -2.03 7.25 -1.63
C TYR A 82 -1.66 6.29 -0.49
N ALA A 83 -1.40 5.01 -0.76
CA ALA A 83 -0.95 4.08 0.27
C ALA A 83 0.39 4.52 0.90
N LEU A 84 1.32 5.04 0.08
CA LEU A 84 2.59 5.56 0.59
C LEU A 84 2.41 6.91 1.28
N VAL A 85 1.55 7.78 0.74
CA VAL A 85 1.23 9.09 1.33
C VAL A 85 0.68 8.92 2.74
N GLU A 86 -0.33 8.06 2.91
CA GLU A 86 -0.96 7.83 4.22
C GLU A 86 -0.03 7.08 5.19
N ALA A 87 0.78 6.14 4.70
CA ALA A 87 1.83 5.55 5.54
C ALA A 87 2.82 6.61 6.06
N VAL A 88 3.12 7.65 5.26
CA VAL A 88 3.93 8.81 5.69
C VAL A 88 3.18 9.68 6.67
N GLU A 89 1.91 10.00 6.42
CA GLU A 89 1.07 10.77 7.34
C GLU A 89 0.99 10.10 8.71
N HIS A 90 0.82 8.78 8.77
CA HIS A 90 0.82 8.05 10.03
C HIS A 90 2.25 7.79 10.59
N GLY A 91 3.27 8.03 9.78
CA GLY A 91 4.67 7.80 10.10
C GLY A 91 4.99 6.32 10.36
N HIS A 92 4.37 5.43 9.60
CA HIS A 92 4.54 3.98 9.67
C HIS A 92 5.85 3.57 8.98
N THR A 93 6.97 3.70 9.69
CA THR A 93 8.32 3.58 9.13
C THR A 93 8.60 2.25 8.43
N GLU A 94 8.13 1.15 8.99
CA GLU A 94 8.26 -0.21 8.47
C GLU A 94 7.48 -0.37 7.16
N THR A 95 6.27 0.20 7.13
CA THR A 95 5.42 0.23 5.94
C THR A 95 5.97 1.16 4.85
N ILE A 96 6.50 2.33 5.22
CA ILE A 96 7.15 3.25 4.26
C ILE A 96 8.31 2.53 3.56
N ILE A 97 9.18 1.86 4.33
CA ILE A 97 10.29 1.09 3.76
C ILE A 97 9.77 -0.01 2.85
N ALA A 98 8.80 -0.81 3.32
CA ALA A 98 8.24 -1.91 2.53
C ALA A 98 7.64 -1.41 1.21
N LEU A 99 6.88 -0.32 1.22
CA LEU A 99 6.28 0.27 0.02
C LEU A 99 7.36 0.79 -0.96
N LEU A 100 8.40 1.46 -0.45
CA LEU A 100 9.54 1.91 -1.28
C LEU A 100 10.28 0.74 -1.93
N GLU A 101 10.57 -0.33 -1.17
CA GLU A 101 11.21 -1.56 -1.70
C GLU A 101 10.36 -2.26 -2.77
N LEU A 102 9.03 -2.19 -2.64
CA LEU A 102 8.08 -2.79 -3.57
C LEU A 102 7.80 -1.92 -4.81
N GLY A 103 8.46 -0.76 -4.92
CA GLY A 103 8.35 0.17 -6.04
C GLY A 103 7.07 0.99 -6.02
N ALA A 104 6.60 1.40 -4.84
CA ALA A 104 5.55 2.41 -4.74
C ALA A 104 5.98 3.69 -5.47
N GLU A 105 5.02 4.34 -6.13
CA GLU A 105 5.29 5.63 -6.78
C GLU A 105 5.51 6.70 -5.71
N VAL A 106 6.53 7.52 -5.91
CA VAL A 106 6.86 8.63 -5.02
C VAL A 106 6.60 9.93 -5.75
N ILE A 107 5.64 10.69 -5.25
CA ILE A 107 5.36 12.06 -5.67
C ILE A 107 5.90 13.01 -4.59
N PRO A 108 7.07 13.65 -4.80
CA PRO A 108 7.74 14.40 -3.74
C PRO A 108 6.87 15.44 -3.04
N SER A 109 6.06 16.19 -3.79
CA SER A 109 5.16 17.20 -3.22
C SER A 109 4.11 16.60 -2.28
N ASP A 110 3.60 15.41 -2.57
CA ASP A 110 2.63 14.74 -1.71
C ASP A 110 3.28 14.20 -0.44
N ILE A 111 4.50 13.67 -0.55
CA ILE A 111 5.27 13.21 0.61
C ILE A 111 5.66 14.39 1.52
N THR A 112 6.12 15.50 0.96
CA THR A 112 6.42 16.71 1.74
C THR A 112 5.15 17.23 2.42
N ARG A 113 4.02 17.25 1.72
CA ARG A 113 2.72 17.64 2.30
C ARG A 113 2.28 16.71 3.43
N ALA A 114 2.42 15.39 3.26
CA ALA A 114 2.13 14.41 4.30
C ALA A 114 3.01 14.59 5.54
N LEU A 115 4.31 14.82 5.37
CA LEU A 115 5.24 15.09 6.47
C LEU A 115 4.92 16.37 7.25
N GLU A 116 4.34 17.36 6.59
CA GLU A 116 3.97 18.65 7.21
C GLU A 116 2.49 18.73 7.59
N ASN A 117 1.72 17.65 7.40
CA ASN A 117 0.33 17.58 7.81
C ASN A 117 0.22 17.74 9.34
N THR A 118 -0.56 18.73 9.78
CA THR A 118 -0.71 19.06 11.20
C THR A 118 -1.65 18.11 11.94
N TYR A 119 -2.53 17.41 11.24
CA TYR A 119 -3.41 16.39 11.84
C TYR A 119 -2.62 15.18 12.34
N PHE A 120 -1.53 14.83 11.67
CA PHE A 120 -0.68 13.70 12.03
C PHE A 120 0.68 14.16 12.58
N SER A 121 0.67 14.79 13.75
CA SER A 121 1.88 15.39 14.30
C SER A 121 3.01 14.35 14.47
N HIS A 122 4.21 14.70 13.99
CA HIS A 122 5.41 13.89 14.12
C HIS A 122 6.54 14.68 14.77
N SER A 123 7.34 14.01 15.59
CA SER A 123 8.56 14.61 16.13
C SER A 123 9.54 14.98 15.00
N LYS A 124 10.35 16.03 15.22
CA LYS A 124 11.42 16.42 14.27
C LYS A 124 12.33 15.23 13.93
N LYS A 125 12.62 14.37 14.92
CA LYS A 125 13.42 13.15 14.73
C LYS A 125 12.75 12.17 13.78
N LYS A 126 11.43 11.93 13.92
CA LYS A 126 10.67 11.04 13.05
C LYS A 126 10.60 11.56 11.62
N LYS A 127 10.31 12.86 11.43
CA LYS A 127 10.35 13.49 10.10
C LYS A 127 11.73 13.37 9.44
N SER A 128 12.80 13.60 10.19
CA SER A 128 14.18 13.45 9.70
C SER A 128 14.50 12.02 9.28
N LEU A 129 14.05 11.02 10.05
CA LEU A 129 14.21 9.61 9.71
C LEU A 129 13.48 9.26 8.41
N ILE A 130 12.22 9.67 8.26
CA ILE A 130 11.44 9.41 7.06
C ILE A 130 12.12 10.03 5.82
N ARG A 131 12.55 11.29 5.90
CA ARG A 131 13.31 11.95 4.81
C ARG A 131 14.59 11.19 4.43
N ARG A 132 15.28 10.61 5.42
CA ARG A 132 16.46 9.78 5.16
C ARG A 132 16.12 8.53 4.37
N TYR A 133 15.00 7.87 4.65
CA TYR A 133 14.54 6.72 3.85
C TYR A 133 14.31 7.13 2.41
N PHE A 134 13.51 8.16 2.14
CA PHE A 134 13.29 8.64 0.77
C PHE A 134 14.61 8.94 0.03
N ARG A 135 15.57 9.59 0.69
CA ARG A 135 16.90 9.84 0.12
C ARG A 135 17.67 8.56 -0.22
N GLN A 136 17.58 7.52 0.62
CA GLN A 136 18.21 6.22 0.33
C GLN A 136 17.63 5.55 -0.91
N PHE A 137 16.36 5.81 -1.22
CA PHE A 137 15.68 5.34 -2.44
C PHE A 137 15.80 6.33 -3.61
N GLY A 138 16.59 7.41 -3.47
CA GLY A 138 16.84 8.38 -4.56
C GLY A 138 15.79 9.47 -4.72
N HIS A 139 14.97 9.72 -3.69
CA HIS A 139 13.94 10.76 -3.70
C HIS A 139 14.29 11.91 -2.74
N GLU A 140 14.08 13.16 -3.19
CA GLU A 140 14.25 14.36 -2.37
C GLU A 140 12.87 14.88 -1.93
N VAL A 141 12.61 14.93 -0.61
CA VAL A 141 11.31 15.28 0.02
C VAL A 141 11.46 16.05 1.33
#